data_AF-Q6AIT1-F1
#
_entry.id   AF-Q6AIT1-F1
#
_cell.length_a   1.000
_cell.length_b   1.000
_cell.length_c   1.000
_cell.angle_alpha   90.00
_cell.angle_beta   90.00
_cell.angle_gamma   90.00
#
_symmetry.space_group_name_H-M   'P 1'
#
loop_
_entity.id
_entity.type
_entity.pdbx_description
1 polymer ?
#
loop_
_entity_poly.entity_id
_entity_poly.type
_entity_poly.pdbx_seq_one_letter_code
_entity_poly.pdbx_strand_id
1 'polypeptide(L)'
;MVWLMKRLKYSTKFFKDISLHTPFVKMLALLIILWLIFSAALYFSESNVEGSSIHTYGDALYWGIAAFSTAGIADSPTSNTAQFVGGLWIVIGSMLFFGTIVATITTYFMRPMQRPHRRIIDAIEYNLEQLDDLTVEELSLLKNTVDALIMHVERMRKKQDDEQQAE
;
A
#
# COMPACT_ATOMS: atom_id res chain seq x y z
N MET A 1 -0.23 -35.07 1.22
CA MET A 1 1.19 -34.65 1.37
C MET A 1 1.64 -33.65 0.29
N VAL A 2 1.35 -33.89 -1.00
CA VAL A 2 1.74 -33.00 -2.12
C VAL A 2 1.08 -31.60 -2.06
N TRP A 3 -0.12 -31.49 -1.50
CA TRP A 3 -0.83 -30.21 -1.35
C TRP A 3 -0.18 -29.25 -0.34
N LEU A 4 0.47 -29.78 0.70
CA LEU A 4 1.15 -28.99 1.73
C LEU A 4 2.43 -28.32 1.19
N MET A 5 3.18 -29.04 0.33
CA MET A 5 4.41 -28.51 -0.29
C MET A 5 4.16 -27.45 -1.36
N LYS A 6 3.05 -27.55 -2.11
CA LYS A 6 2.70 -26.55 -3.14
C LYS A 6 2.36 -25.17 -2.53
N ARG A 7 1.74 -25.14 -1.35
CA ARG A 7 1.41 -23.90 -0.62
C ARG A 7 2.66 -23.15 -0.12
N LEU A 8 3.74 -23.86 0.18
CA LEU A 8 5.01 -23.25 0.63
C LEU A 8 5.79 -22.60 -0.51
N LYS A 9 5.77 -23.18 -1.72
CA LYS A 9 6.53 -22.64 -2.87
C LYS A 9 5.97 -21.30 -3.39
N TYR A 10 4.66 -21.05 -3.30
CA TYR A 10 4.08 -19.76 -3.67
C TYR A 10 4.41 -18.63 -2.68
N SER A 11 4.65 -18.97 -1.41
CA SER A 11 5.03 -17.99 -0.38
C SER A 11 6.41 -17.38 -0.68
N THR A 12 7.38 -18.18 -1.13
CA THR A 12 8.75 -17.70 -1.38
C THR A 12 8.87 -16.67 -2.50
N LYS A 13 8.05 -16.75 -3.56
CA LYS A 13 8.02 -15.73 -4.62
C LYS A 13 7.37 -14.43 -4.14
N PHE A 14 6.32 -14.53 -3.33
CA PHE A 14 5.63 -13.36 -2.76
C PHE A 14 6.51 -12.59 -1.77
N PHE A 15 7.25 -13.30 -0.91
CA PHE A 15 8.24 -12.69 -0.02
C PHE A 15 9.40 -12.05 -0.79
N LYS A 16 9.86 -12.66 -1.89
CA LYS A 16 10.94 -12.09 -2.71
C LYS A 16 10.49 -10.82 -3.45
N ASP A 17 9.28 -10.78 -3.99
CA ASP A 17 8.74 -9.58 -4.66
C ASP A 17 8.44 -8.43 -3.68
N ILE A 18 7.88 -8.75 -2.52
CA ILE A 18 7.69 -7.78 -1.43
C ILE A 18 9.05 -7.26 -0.96
N SER A 19 10.04 -8.14 -0.83
CA SER A 19 11.36 -7.79 -0.33
C SER A 19 12.17 -6.92 -1.29
N LEU A 20 11.93 -6.99 -2.60
CA LEU A 20 12.68 -6.24 -3.62
C LEU A 20 12.04 -4.89 -3.98
N HIS A 21 10.72 -4.72 -3.83
CA HIS A 21 10.01 -3.53 -4.32
C HIS A 21 9.33 -2.67 -3.25
N THR A 22 9.37 -3.02 -1.96
CA THR A 22 8.74 -2.20 -0.90
C THR A 22 9.77 -1.49 0.02
N PRO A 23 9.47 -0.27 0.49
CA PRO A 23 10.34 0.46 1.42
C PRO A 23 10.57 -0.28 2.76
N PHE A 24 9.77 -1.29 3.06
CA PHE A 24 9.86 -2.12 4.27
C PHE A 24 11.24 -2.75 4.47
N VAL A 25 11.81 -3.36 3.43
CA VAL A 25 13.13 -4.03 3.56
C VAL A 25 14.26 -3.05 3.73
N LYS A 26 14.15 -1.87 3.10
CA LYS A 26 15.12 -0.78 3.32
C LYS A 26 15.06 -0.26 4.76
N MET A 27 13.86 -0.08 5.31
CA MET A 27 13.67 0.34 6.70
C MET A 27 14.18 -0.71 7.69
N LEU A 28 13.92 -2.00 7.43
CA LEU A 28 14.40 -3.10 8.26
C LEU A 28 15.93 -3.23 8.21
N ALA A 29 16.53 -3.13 7.03
CA ALA A 29 17.98 -3.14 6.88
C ALA A 29 18.62 -1.94 7.60
N LEU A 30 18.02 -0.75 7.48
CA LEU A 30 18.46 0.45 8.20
C LEU A 30 18.40 0.24 9.72
N LEU A 31 17.29 -0.32 10.24
CA LEU A 31 17.16 -0.63 11.66
C LEU A 31 18.27 -1.58 12.15
N ILE A 32 18.56 -2.65 11.39
CA ILE A 32 19.62 -3.62 11.75
C ILE A 32 20.99 -2.97 11.73
N ILE A 33 21.32 -2.20 10.68
CA ILE A 33 22.62 -1.50 10.58
C ILE A 33 22.79 -0.53 11.74
N LEU A 34 21.76 0.26 12.03
CA LEU A 34 21.80 1.25 13.10
C LEU A 34 21.92 0.56 14.46
N TRP A 35 21.20 -0.55 14.67
CA TRP A 35 21.31 -1.36 15.89
C TRP A 35 22.74 -1.86 16.13
N LEU A 36 23.40 -2.39 15.11
CA LEU A 36 24.79 -2.87 15.22
C LEU A 36 25.76 -1.72 15.57
N ILE A 37 25.56 -0.54 14.98
CA ILE A 37 26.39 0.66 15.25
C ILE A 37 26.18 1.15 16.69
N PHE A 38 24.93 1.25 17.14
CA PHE A 38 24.62 1.70 18.50
C PHE A 38 25.09 0.70 19.55
N SER A 39 24.93 -0.60 19.32
CA SER A 39 25.48 -1.63 20.22
C SER A 39 27.01 -1.59 20.26
N ALA A 40 27.69 -1.26 19.15
CA ALA A 40 29.14 -1.09 19.14
C ALA A 40 29.59 0.15 19.93
N ALA A 41 28.87 1.27 19.77
CA ALA A 41 29.10 2.49 20.53
C ALA A 41 28.88 2.28 22.04
N LEU A 42 27.81 1.57 22.41
CA LEU A 42 27.54 1.21 23.81
C LEU A 42 28.62 0.32 24.39
N TYR A 43 29.03 -0.73 23.67
CA TYR A 43 30.11 -1.60 24.09
C TYR A 43 31.42 -0.83 24.33
N PHE A 44 31.83 0.03 23.39
CA PHE A 44 33.05 0.82 23.56
C PHE A 44 32.95 1.79 24.74
N SER A 45 31.77 2.33 25.00
CA SER A 45 31.53 3.29 26.09
C SER A 45 31.38 2.66 27.47
N GLU A 46 30.99 1.40 27.57
CA GLU A 46 30.73 0.68 28.84
C GLU A 46 31.85 -0.32 29.19
N SER A 47 32.58 -0.84 28.20
CA SER A 47 33.60 -1.89 28.39
C SER A 47 34.70 -1.56 29.41
N ASN A 48 34.94 -0.29 29.70
CA ASN A 48 35.98 0.17 30.63
C ASN A 48 35.43 0.77 31.94
N VAL A 49 34.13 0.61 32.23
CA VAL A 49 33.47 1.21 33.40
C VAL A 49 33.22 0.17 34.49
N GLU A 50 33.72 0.42 35.70
CA GLU A 50 33.48 -0.43 36.88
C GLU A 50 32.01 -0.34 37.31
N GLY A 51 31.33 -1.49 37.42
CA GLY A 51 29.91 -1.58 37.78
C GLY A 51 28.93 -1.59 36.60
N SER A 52 29.45 -1.67 35.36
CA SER A 52 28.66 -1.89 34.14
C SER A 52 28.03 -3.29 34.08
N SER A 53 26.81 -3.42 33.57
CA SER A 53 26.21 -4.73 33.19
C SER A 53 26.56 -5.15 31.74
N ILE A 54 27.24 -4.29 30.96
CA ILE A 54 27.55 -4.50 29.54
C ILE A 54 29.06 -4.80 29.39
N HIS A 55 29.44 -6.06 29.59
CA HIS A 55 30.84 -6.49 29.50
C HIS A 55 31.20 -7.06 28.14
N THR A 56 30.24 -7.56 27.39
CA THR A 56 30.45 -8.14 26.06
C THR A 56 29.63 -7.41 25.00
N TYR A 57 30.05 -7.55 23.74
CA TYR A 57 29.26 -7.05 22.61
C TYR A 57 27.87 -7.72 22.54
N GLY A 58 27.75 -8.97 22.97
CA GLY A 58 26.47 -9.68 23.05
C GLY A 58 25.49 -9.02 24.02
N ASP A 59 25.98 -8.54 25.16
CA ASP A 59 25.16 -7.82 26.14
C ASP A 59 24.66 -6.49 25.57
N ALA A 60 25.51 -5.78 24.81
CA ALA A 60 25.13 -4.54 24.13
C ALA A 60 24.09 -4.78 23.01
N LEU A 61 24.15 -5.91 22.31
CA LEU A 61 23.15 -6.32 21.33
C LEU A 61 21.81 -6.63 22.01
N TYR A 62 21.85 -7.43 23.08
CA TYR A 62 20.67 -7.78 23.89
C TYR A 62 20.00 -6.52 24.46
N TRP A 63 20.80 -5.63 25.06
CA TRP A 63 20.32 -4.33 25.55
C TRP A 63 19.67 -3.53 24.44
N GLY A 64 20.32 -3.45 23.26
CA GLY A 64 19.79 -2.74 22.11
C GLY A 64 18.39 -3.21 21.73
N ILE A 65 18.14 -4.53 21.69
CA ILE A 65 16.81 -5.11 21.43
C ILE A 65 15.85 -4.76 22.55
N ALA A 66 16.21 -4.99 23.81
CA ALA A 66 15.35 -4.72 24.96
C ALA A 66 14.94 -3.24 25.05
N ALA A 67 15.82 -2.34 24.63
CA ALA A 67 15.63 -0.90 24.63
C ALA A 67 14.60 -0.45 23.57
N PHE A 68 14.82 -0.70 22.28
CA PHE A 68 13.89 -0.23 21.23
C PHE A 68 12.57 -1.02 21.18
N SER A 69 12.56 -2.27 21.66
CA SER A 69 11.33 -3.06 21.77
C SER A 69 10.47 -2.66 22.96
N THR A 70 10.94 -1.71 23.79
CA THR A 70 10.29 -1.26 25.03
C THR A 70 10.09 -2.38 26.06
N ALA A 71 10.85 -3.48 25.95
CA ALA A 71 10.79 -4.57 26.91
C ALA A 71 11.33 -4.16 28.29
N GLY A 72 12.37 -3.31 28.32
CA GLY A 72 12.91 -2.76 29.57
C GLY A 72 13.52 -3.80 30.52
N ILE A 73 13.91 -4.96 30.00
CA ILE A 73 14.43 -6.10 30.79
C ILE A 73 15.94 -5.98 31.05
N ALA A 74 16.65 -5.18 30.25
CA ALA A 74 18.09 -5.03 30.34
C ALA A 74 18.48 -3.86 31.26
N ASP A 75 19.54 -4.06 32.05
CA ASP A 75 20.06 -3.03 32.95
C ASP A 75 20.50 -1.79 32.16
N SER A 76 20.23 -0.61 32.71
CA SER A 76 20.58 0.65 32.04
C SER A 76 22.09 0.89 32.06
N PRO A 77 22.67 1.50 31.00
CA PRO A 77 24.08 1.87 30.99
C PRO A 77 24.40 2.82 32.15
N THR A 78 25.56 2.65 32.77
CA THR A 78 25.98 3.43 33.94
C THR A 78 26.81 4.65 33.53
N SER A 79 27.49 4.59 32.38
CA SER A 79 28.32 5.66 31.85
C SER A 79 27.48 6.80 31.25
N ASN A 80 27.82 8.05 31.57
CA ASN A 80 27.12 9.24 31.04
C ASN A 80 27.07 9.25 29.50
N THR A 81 28.15 8.82 28.84
CA THR A 81 28.20 8.75 27.37
C THR A 81 27.33 7.61 26.83
N ALA A 82 27.29 6.47 27.52
CA ALA A 82 26.45 5.33 27.14
C ALA A 82 24.97 5.62 27.36
N GLN A 83 24.61 6.37 28.40
CA GLN A 83 23.24 6.84 28.64
C GLN A 83 22.74 7.76 27.53
N PHE A 84 23.59 8.69 27.07
CA PHE A 84 23.23 9.58 25.96
C PHE A 84 23.03 8.80 24.66
N VAL A 85 23.98 7.91 24.32
CA VAL A 85 23.90 7.04 23.14
C VAL A 85 22.68 6.10 23.22
N GLY A 86 22.45 5.51 24.39
CA GLY A 86 21.32 4.62 24.66
C GLY A 86 19.98 5.34 24.59
N GLY A 87 19.88 6.54 25.15
CA GLY A 87 18.68 7.36 25.05
C GLY A 87 18.35 7.74 23.60
N LEU A 88 19.37 8.09 22.82
CA LEU A 88 19.22 8.36 21.39
C LEU A 88 18.76 7.10 20.63
N TRP A 89 19.33 5.93 20.95
CA TRP A 89 18.91 4.65 20.40
C TRP A 89 17.46 4.32 20.72
N ILE A 90 17.00 4.54 21.96
CA ILE A 90 15.62 4.27 22.37
C ILE A 90 14.66 5.08 21.50
N VAL A 91 14.91 6.37 21.29
CA VAL A 91 14.02 7.23 20.48
C VAL A 91 14.03 6.80 19.02
N ILE A 92 15.21 6.70 18.41
CA ILE A 92 15.32 6.40 16.97
C ILE A 92 14.90 4.95 16.67
N GLY A 93 15.36 4.01 17.47
CA GLY A 93 15.05 2.59 17.35
C GLY A 93 13.56 2.33 17.50
N SER A 94 12.91 2.90 18.52
CA SER A 94 11.45 2.76 18.70
C SER A 94 10.68 3.41 17.57
N MET A 95 11.08 4.61 17.14
CA MET A 95 10.45 5.30 16.01
C MET A 95 10.55 4.48 14.71
N LEU A 96 11.71 3.89 14.43
CA LEU A 96 11.90 3.04 13.25
C LEU A 96 11.14 1.73 13.37
N PHE A 97 11.21 1.04 14.51
CA PHE A 97 10.56 -0.25 14.74
C PHE A 97 9.04 -0.13 14.63
N PHE A 98 8.42 0.71 15.47
CA PHE A 98 6.97 0.91 15.45
C PHE A 98 6.51 1.65 14.20
N GLY A 99 7.29 2.64 13.72
CA GLY A 99 6.97 3.39 12.51
C GLY A 99 6.91 2.50 11.27
N THR A 100 7.80 1.51 11.15
CA THR A 100 7.76 0.53 10.04
C THR A 100 6.49 -0.32 10.09
N ILE A 101 6.09 -0.78 11.29
CA ILE A 101 4.86 -1.58 11.47
C ILE A 101 3.63 -0.74 11.10
N VAL A 102 3.52 0.47 11.64
CA VAL A 102 2.41 1.39 11.37
C VAL A 102 2.36 1.74 9.88
N ALA A 103 3.48 2.11 9.26
CA ALA A 103 3.55 2.42 7.84
C ALA A 103 3.11 1.24 6.96
N THR A 104 3.46 0.00 7.36
CA THR A 104 3.04 -1.21 6.65
C THR A 104 1.54 -1.41 6.73
N ILE A 105 0.95 -1.27 7.93
CA ILE A 105 -0.49 -1.38 8.15
C ILE A 105 -1.22 -0.29 7.37
N THR A 106 -0.81 0.97 7.51
CA THR A 106 -1.39 2.10 6.79
C THR A 106 -1.31 1.88 5.29
N THR A 107 -0.16 1.46 4.76
CA THR A 107 -0.02 1.17 3.33
C THR A 107 -0.95 0.04 2.88
N TYR A 108 -1.09 -1.02 3.68
CA TYR A 108 -1.99 -2.13 3.36
C TYR A 108 -3.46 -1.70 3.30
N PHE A 109 -3.93 -0.97 4.31
CA PHE A 109 -5.32 -0.49 4.38
C PHE A 109 -5.64 0.64 3.41
N MET A 110 -4.66 1.49 3.07
CA MET A 110 -4.86 2.61 2.15
C MET A 110 -4.67 2.21 0.68
N ARG A 111 -4.06 1.05 0.39
CA ARG A 111 -3.86 0.51 -0.97
C ARG A 111 -5.15 0.40 -1.81
N PRO A 112 -6.32 0.01 -1.28
CA PRO A 112 -7.58 -0.03 -2.02
C PRO A 112 -8.12 1.36 -2.37
N MET A 113 -7.85 2.38 -1.54
CA MET A 113 -8.30 3.75 -1.77
C MET A 113 -7.53 4.48 -2.88
N GLN A 114 -6.34 4.00 -3.24
CA GLN A 114 -5.52 4.59 -4.31
C GLN A 114 -5.83 4.03 -5.72
N ARG A 115 -6.72 3.04 -5.85
CA ARG A 115 -7.15 2.50 -7.16
C ARG A 115 -8.61 2.82 -7.57
N PRO A 116 -9.11 4.07 -7.49
CA PRO A 116 -10.36 4.41 -8.18
C PRO A 116 -10.18 4.38 -9.71
N HIS A 117 -9.00 4.71 -10.25
CA HIS A 117 -8.81 4.86 -11.69
C HIS A 117 -8.93 3.55 -12.49
N ARG A 118 -8.42 2.41 -11.98
CA ARG A 118 -8.54 1.12 -12.69
C ARG A 118 -9.99 0.69 -12.85
N ARG A 119 -10.80 0.82 -11.79
CA ARG A 119 -12.24 0.50 -11.86
C ARG A 119 -13.01 1.42 -12.80
N ILE A 120 -12.62 2.70 -12.87
CA ILE A 120 -13.24 3.67 -13.79
C ILE A 120 -12.85 3.34 -15.24
N ILE A 121 -11.58 3.02 -15.51
CA ILE A 121 -11.12 2.63 -16.85
C ILE A 121 -11.78 1.32 -17.30
N ASP A 122 -11.80 0.28 -16.44
CA ASP A 122 -12.44 -1.00 -16.75
C ASP A 122 -13.96 -0.83 -16.98
N ALA A 123 -14.62 0.05 -16.21
CA ALA A 123 -16.03 0.38 -16.41
C ALA A 123 -16.28 1.16 -17.70
N ILE A 124 -15.41 2.10 -18.07
CA ILE A 124 -15.49 2.85 -19.33
C ILE A 124 -15.27 1.91 -20.51
N GLU A 125 -14.26 1.04 -20.45
CA GLU A 125 -13.95 0.08 -21.52
C GLU A 125 -15.08 -0.92 -21.73
N TYR A 126 -15.65 -1.49 -20.66
CA TYR A 126 -16.84 -2.35 -20.74
C TYR A 126 -18.06 -1.65 -21.37
N ASN A 127 -18.30 -0.38 -21.01
CA ASN A 127 -19.41 0.39 -21.60
C ASN A 127 -19.14 0.76 -23.07
N LEU A 128 -17.88 1.03 -23.44
CA LEU A 128 -17.50 1.34 -24.82
C LEU A 128 -17.57 0.09 -25.71
N GLU A 129 -17.18 -1.08 -25.20
CA GLU A 129 -17.29 -2.36 -25.91
C GLU A 129 -18.76 -2.73 -26.18
N GLN A 130 -19.67 -2.38 -25.26
CA GLN A 130 -21.11 -2.54 -25.45
C GLN A 130 -21.71 -1.53 -26.46
N LEU A 131 -21.07 -0.38 -26.66
CA LEU A 131 -21.48 0.63 -27.65
C LEU A 131 -20.95 0.33 -29.05
N ASP A 132 -19.78 -0.29 -29.18
CA ASP A 132 -19.21 -0.74 -30.46
C ASP A 132 -19.94 -1.99 -31.00
N ASP A 133 -20.65 -2.70 -30.13
CA ASP A 133 -21.51 -3.84 -30.44
C ASP A 133 -22.99 -3.44 -30.69
N LEU A 134 -23.30 -2.13 -30.81
CA LEU A 134 -24.57 -1.68 -31.40
C LEU A 134 -24.58 -2.09 -32.87
N THR A 135 -25.11 -3.28 -33.11
CA THR A 135 -25.21 -3.92 -34.41
C THR A 135 -25.90 -3.02 -35.44
N VAL A 136 -25.46 -3.09 -36.70
CA VAL A 136 -26.03 -2.35 -37.85
C VAL A 136 -27.57 -2.47 -37.91
N GLU A 137 -28.13 -3.57 -37.39
CA GLU A 137 -29.55 -3.83 -37.17
C GLU A 137 -30.24 -2.74 -36.32
N GLU A 138 -29.67 -2.34 -35.19
CA GLU A 138 -30.26 -1.36 -34.26
C GLU A 138 -30.21 0.06 -34.82
N LEU A 139 -29.13 0.40 -35.53
CA LEU A 139 -29.03 1.67 -36.27
C LEU A 139 -30.07 1.73 -37.39
N SER A 140 -30.32 0.60 -38.07
CA SER A 140 -31.37 0.51 -39.09
C SER A 140 -32.77 0.65 -38.50
N LEU A 141 -33.02 0.08 -37.31
CA LEU A 141 -34.28 0.20 -36.57
C LEU A 141 -34.52 1.64 -36.10
N LEU A 142 -33.48 2.32 -35.61
CA LEU A 142 -33.56 3.71 -35.23
C LEU A 142 -33.89 4.60 -36.44
N LYS A 143 -33.21 4.39 -37.57
CA LYS A 143 -33.47 5.12 -38.82
C LYS A 143 -34.92 4.93 -39.28
N ASN A 144 -35.41 3.70 -39.31
CA ASN A 144 -36.77 3.40 -39.75
C ASN A 144 -37.84 4.01 -38.81
N THR A 145 -37.55 4.06 -37.51
CA THR A 145 -38.45 4.69 -36.52
C THR A 145 -38.50 6.21 -36.72
N VAL A 146 -37.35 6.85 -36.94
CA VAL A 146 -37.27 8.29 -37.23
C VAL A 146 -37.97 8.61 -38.55
N ASP A 147 -37.76 7.83 -39.60
CA ASP A 147 -38.44 8.01 -40.90
C ASP A 147 -39.97 7.89 -40.75
N ALA A 148 -40.45 6.94 -39.93
CA ALA A 148 -41.88 6.78 -39.64
C ALA A 148 -42.47 7.98 -38.88
N LEU A 149 -41.72 8.52 -37.92
CA LEU A 149 -42.10 9.72 -37.16
C LEU A 149 -42.17 10.97 -38.05
N ILE A 150 -41.18 11.18 -38.93
CA ILE A 150 -41.18 12.29 -39.89
C ILE A 150 -42.41 12.21 -40.79
N MET A 151 -42.70 11.04 -41.36
CA MET A 151 -43.90 10.85 -42.19
C MET A 151 -45.21 11.10 -41.44
N HIS A 152 -45.25 10.82 -40.14
CA HIS A 152 -46.42 11.09 -39.31
C HIS A 152 -46.61 12.58 -39.08
N VAL A 153 -45.52 13.30 -38.76
CA VAL A 153 -45.52 14.75 -38.57
C VAL A 153 -45.90 15.49 -39.87
N GLU A 154 -45.38 15.06 -41.02
CA GLU A 154 -45.75 15.65 -42.31
C GLU A 154 -47.22 15.44 -42.65
N ARG A 155 -47.79 14.27 -42.34
CA ARG A 155 -49.22 14.02 -42.50
C ARG A 155 -50.07 14.90 -41.60
N MET A 156 -49.62 15.14 -40.37
CA MET A 156 -50.29 16.05 -39.44
C MET A 156 -50.24 17.50 -39.94
N ARG A 157 -49.09 17.97 -40.45
CA ARG A 157 -48.98 19.31 -41.03
C ARG A 157 -49.87 19.48 -42.26
N LYS A 158 -49.89 18.53 -43.19
CA LYS A 158 -50.76 18.60 -44.37
C LYS A 158 -52.24 18.68 -44.00
N LYS A 159 -52.70 17.88 -43.02
CA LYS A 159 -54.09 17.96 -42.54
C LYS A 159 -54.41 19.32 -41.93
N GLN A 160 -53.49 19.90 -41.16
CA GLN A 160 -53.67 21.24 -40.60
C GLN A 160 -53.72 22.32 -41.68
N ASP A 161 -52.87 22.22 -42.72
CA ASP A 161 -52.85 23.17 -43.84
C ASP A 161 -54.11 23.05 -44.72
N ASP A 162 -54.65 21.84 -44.91
CA ASP A 162 -55.90 21.58 -45.64
C ASP A 162 -57.14 22.07 -44.85
N GLU A 163 -57.14 21.92 -43.53
CA GLU A 163 -58.20 22.45 -42.65
C GLU A 163 -58.18 23.99 -42.58
N GLN A 164 -57.01 24.62 -42.64
CA GLN A 164 -56.88 26.09 -42.67
C GLN A 164 -57.22 26.73 -44.02
N GLN A 165 -57.23 25.98 -45.12
CA GLN A 165 -57.65 26.48 -46.45
C GLN A 165 -59.14 26.24 -46.74
N ALA A 166 -59.82 25.48 -45.89
CA ALA A 166 -61.25 25.17 -46.00
C ALA A 166 -62.16 26.10 -45.16
N GLU A 167 -61.57 26.96 -44.31
CA GLU A 167 -62.22 28.11 -43.66
C GLU A 167 -62.03 29.39 -44.49
#